data_AF-A0A086KUJ4-F1
#
_entry.id   AF-A0A086KUJ4-F1
#
_cell.length_a   1.000
_cell.length_b   1.000
_cell.length_c   1.000
_cell.angle_alpha   90.00
_cell.angle_beta   90.00
_cell.angle_gamma   90.00
#
_symmetry.space_group_name_H-M   'P 1'
#
loop_
_entity.id
_entity.type
_entity.pdbx_description
1 polymer ?
#
loop_
_entity_poly.entity_id
_entity_poly.type
_entity_poly.pdbx_seq_one_letter_code
_entity_poly.pdbx_strand_id
1 'polypeptide(L)'
;VIDAGALLGLVWNRRRATTAWQRARERRDEMKRQDEEKLLQRAGSDRQIIYMESIKQMFPARVYRIHTFANLALLARDLLLLVGLSFAAYRLLGIEALLDRLDVPAPPSASPLLRASLFTLLVALAVAYAVGSGTLWFALFVHATEAANGKFSGASLLNHAVASVLQAAMLIPYKPRRAGAPYEVPAIRPCLFDSCFRFAHLAGANCWQTSFFACIGVFAFLAWLAGSCGYSSQVLIFYVGPYLVCNAWMAYYYGLLEGGGPHDVTNEENNMNFDFAAPSALQWMRSVSEERRRGRKVRRGGLLWSWIDRLHHELPKKHLMQALTY
;
A
#
# COMPACT_ATOMS: atom_id res chain seq x y z
N VAL A 1 -59.59 -10.88 28.00
CA VAL A 1 -59.10 -12.26 28.29
C VAL A 1 -58.94 -12.51 29.78
N ILE A 2 -58.20 -11.66 30.53
CA ILE A 2 -58.01 -11.86 31.99
C ILE A 2 -59.32 -11.75 32.78
N ASP A 3 -60.18 -10.78 32.46
CA ASP A 3 -61.49 -10.64 33.13
C ASP A 3 -62.44 -11.80 32.80
N ALA A 4 -62.40 -12.32 31.57
CA ALA A 4 -63.16 -13.51 31.18
C ALA A 4 -62.64 -14.80 31.86
N GLY A 5 -61.31 -14.94 32.01
CA GLY A 5 -60.69 -16.07 32.72
C GLY A 5 -60.86 -16.03 34.24
N ALA A 6 -60.98 -14.84 34.82
CA ALA A 6 -61.34 -14.66 36.23
C ALA A 6 -62.83 -14.98 36.47
N LEU A 7 -63.73 -14.57 35.56
CA LEU A 7 -65.16 -14.92 35.57
C LEU A 7 -65.42 -16.42 35.44
N LEU A 8 -64.56 -17.15 34.72
CA LEU A 8 -64.64 -18.61 34.55
C LEU A 8 -63.90 -19.40 35.65
N GLY A 9 -63.37 -18.75 36.71
CA GLY A 9 -62.68 -19.43 37.81
C GLY A 9 -61.30 -20.03 37.45
N LEU A 10 -60.78 -19.76 36.25
CA LEU A 10 -59.52 -20.33 35.73
C LEU A 10 -58.27 -19.61 36.27
N VAL A 11 -58.45 -18.53 37.06
CA VAL A 11 -57.36 -17.68 37.54
C VAL A 11 -57.52 -17.42 39.06
N TRP A 12 -56.69 -18.08 39.87
CA TRP A 12 -56.82 -18.08 41.34
C TRP A 12 -56.53 -16.72 42.02
N ASN A 13 -55.83 -15.80 41.35
CA ASN A 13 -55.54 -14.48 41.92
C ASN A 13 -55.32 -13.42 40.83
N ARG A 14 -56.30 -12.52 40.67
CA ARG A 14 -56.34 -11.47 39.63
C ARG A 14 -55.04 -10.66 39.55
N ARG A 15 -54.47 -10.31 40.70
CA ARG A 15 -53.27 -9.47 40.80
C ARG A 15 -52.01 -10.18 40.27
N ARG A 16 -51.92 -11.50 40.45
CA ARG A 16 -50.80 -12.29 39.91
C ARG A 16 -50.93 -12.46 38.40
N ALA A 17 -52.14 -12.70 37.91
CA ALA A 17 -52.39 -12.87 36.48
C ALA A 17 -52.17 -11.59 35.67
N THR A 18 -52.53 -10.42 36.21
CA THR A 18 -52.22 -9.13 35.56
C THR A 18 -50.71 -8.88 35.50
N THR A 19 -49.95 -9.15 36.58
CA THR A 19 -48.49 -9.02 36.55
C THR A 19 -47.81 -10.03 35.62
N ALA A 20 -48.30 -11.27 35.54
CA ALA A 20 -47.76 -12.27 34.62
C ALA A 20 -48.04 -11.88 33.17
N TRP A 21 -49.23 -11.36 32.88
CA TRP A 21 -49.58 -10.84 31.56
C TRP A 21 -48.77 -9.60 31.18
N GLN A 22 -48.56 -8.66 32.10
CA GLN A 22 -47.71 -7.48 31.88
C GLN A 22 -46.28 -7.89 31.52
N ARG A 23 -45.66 -8.80 32.30
CA ARG A 23 -44.32 -9.31 31.99
C ARG A 23 -44.25 -10.08 30.67
N ALA A 24 -45.29 -10.86 30.35
CA ALA A 24 -45.35 -11.58 29.08
C ALA A 24 -45.52 -10.62 27.89
N ARG A 25 -46.26 -9.53 28.08
CA ARG A 25 -46.43 -8.46 27.10
C ARG A 25 -45.12 -7.69 26.89
N GLU A 26 -44.48 -7.27 27.98
CA GLU A 26 -43.17 -6.60 27.95
C GLU A 26 -42.13 -7.46 27.23
N ARG A 27 -42.00 -8.75 27.56
CA ARG A 27 -41.09 -9.67 26.85
C ARG A 27 -41.41 -9.81 25.36
N ARG A 28 -42.69 -9.80 24.99
CA ARG A 28 -43.12 -9.89 23.59
C ARG A 28 -42.79 -8.61 22.82
N ASP A 29 -43.01 -7.46 23.45
CA ASP A 29 -42.73 -6.15 22.87
C ASP A 29 -41.20 -5.92 22.75
N GLU A 30 -40.41 -6.40 23.73
CA GLU A 30 -38.94 -6.43 23.69
C GLU A 30 -38.42 -7.30 22.55
N MET A 31 -38.94 -8.53 22.39
CA MET A 31 -38.57 -9.41 21.27
C MET A 31 -38.90 -8.79 19.91
N LYS A 32 -40.06 -8.16 19.77
CA LYS A 32 -40.44 -7.47 18.53
C LYS A 32 -39.49 -6.32 18.19
N ARG A 33 -39.10 -5.52 19.18
CA ARG A 33 -38.11 -4.45 18.97
C ARG A 33 -36.76 -5.00 18.55
N GLN A 34 -36.28 -6.07 19.20
CA GLN A 34 -35.03 -6.72 18.81
C GLN A 34 -35.08 -7.30 17.39
N ASP A 35 -36.21 -7.85 16.97
CA ASP A 35 -36.40 -8.36 15.61
C ASP A 35 -36.49 -7.23 14.58
N GLU A 36 -37.17 -6.12 14.90
CA GLU A 36 -37.19 -4.90 14.07
C GLU A 36 -35.79 -4.29 13.93
N GLU A 37 -35.02 -4.20 15.01
CA GLU A 37 -33.62 -3.73 14.98
C GLU A 37 -32.74 -4.65 14.13
N LYS A 38 -32.87 -5.98 14.25
CA LYS A 38 -32.15 -6.94 13.39
C LYS A 38 -32.52 -6.79 11.93
N LEU A 39 -33.80 -6.53 11.61
CA LEU A 39 -34.25 -6.31 10.24
C LEU A 39 -33.72 -5.01 9.67
N LEU A 40 -33.69 -3.93 10.47
CA LEU A 40 -33.09 -2.65 10.08
C LEU A 40 -31.58 -2.78 9.86
N GLN A 41 -30.88 -3.52 10.73
CA GLN A 41 -29.46 -3.83 10.55
C GLN A 41 -29.19 -4.63 9.27
N ARG A 42 -30.02 -5.63 8.97
CA ARG A 42 -29.94 -6.42 7.72
C ARG A 42 -30.20 -5.57 6.49
N ALA A 43 -31.24 -4.73 6.52
CA ALA A 43 -31.56 -3.83 5.42
C ALA A 43 -30.44 -2.78 5.19
N GLY A 44 -29.80 -2.31 6.27
CA GLY A 44 -28.60 -1.47 6.22
C GLY A 44 -27.42 -2.20 5.57
N SER A 45 -27.14 -3.44 5.98
CA SER A 45 -26.07 -4.24 5.39
C SER A 45 -26.31 -4.58 3.92
N ASP A 46 -27.55 -4.86 3.53
CA ASP A 46 -27.91 -5.18 2.15
C ASP A 46 -27.69 -3.97 1.23
N ARG A 47 -28.06 -2.76 1.69
CA ARG A 47 -27.76 -1.52 0.96
C ARG A 47 -26.25 -1.31 0.80
N GLN A 48 -25.48 -1.51 1.86
CA GLN A 48 -24.01 -1.40 1.81
C GLN A 48 -23.39 -2.40 0.82
N ILE A 49 -23.88 -3.64 0.77
CA ILE A 49 -23.44 -4.65 -0.20
C ILE A 49 -23.74 -4.20 -1.64
N ILE A 50 -24.94 -3.67 -1.91
CA ILE A 50 -25.32 -3.18 -3.24
C ILE A 50 -24.46 -1.98 -3.68
N TYR A 51 -24.19 -1.04 -2.77
CA TYR A 51 -23.30 0.10 -3.06
C TYR A 51 -21.87 -0.39 -3.32
N MET A 52 -21.36 -1.33 -2.53
CA MET A 52 -20.06 -1.94 -2.72
C MET A 52 -19.95 -2.64 -4.08
N GLU A 53 -20.96 -3.41 -4.47
CA GLU A 53 -21.00 -4.06 -5.78
C GLU A 53 -21.02 -3.04 -6.92
N SER A 54 -21.82 -1.98 -6.78
CA SER A 54 -21.89 -0.89 -7.75
C SER A 54 -20.54 -0.19 -7.93
N ILE A 55 -19.81 0.04 -6.84
CA ILE A 55 -18.45 0.60 -6.86
C ILE A 55 -17.46 -0.39 -7.49
N LYS A 56 -17.52 -1.69 -7.14
CA LYS A 56 -16.67 -2.73 -7.75
C LYS A 56 -16.84 -2.81 -9.26
N GLN A 57 -18.04 -2.56 -9.78
CA GLN A 57 -18.30 -2.50 -11.23
C GLN A 57 -17.64 -1.29 -11.92
N MET A 58 -17.33 -0.22 -11.19
CA MET A 58 -16.60 0.94 -11.73
C MET A 58 -15.09 0.68 -11.90
N PHE A 59 -14.54 -0.37 -11.28
CA PHE A 59 -13.12 -0.71 -11.33
C PHE A 59 -12.86 -1.98 -12.12
N PRO A 60 -11.70 -2.09 -12.80
CA PRO A 60 -11.34 -3.34 -13.46
C PRO A 60 -11.13 -4.43 -12.41
N ALA A 61 -11.55 -5.66 -12.73
CA ALA A 61 -11.54 -6.81 -11.81
C ALA A 61 -10.18 -7.05 -11.12
N ARG A 62 -9.08 -6.70 -11.79
CA ARG A 62 -7.69 -6.77 -11.29
C ARG A 62 -7.42 -5.98 -10.01
N VAL A 63 -8.27 -5.02 -9.66
CA VAL A 63 -8.08 -4.13 -8.50
C VAL A 63 -8.57 -4.80 -7.21
N TYR A 64 -9.56 -5.70 -7.30
CA TYR A 64 -10.23 -6.27 -6.12
C TYR A 64 -10.27 -7.80 -6.09
N ARG A 65 -10.00 -8.50 -7.20
CA ARG A 65 -9.86 -9.97 -7.20
C ARG A 65 -8.40 -10.39 -7.09
N ILE A 66 -8.16 -11.46 -6.33
CA ILE A 66 -6.85 -12.09 -6.22
C ILE A 66 -6.61 -12.92 -7.49
N HIS A 67 -5.57 -12.57 -8.25
CA HIS A 67 -5.19 -13.26 -9.47
C HIS A 67 -3.73 -13.73 -9.39
N THR A 68 -3.48 -14.87 -8.75
CA THR A 68 -2.12 -15.40 -8.52
C THR A 68 -1.26 -15.40 -9.79
N PHE A 69 -1.77 -15.94 -10.90
CA PHE A 69 -1.01 -16.03 -12.15
C PHE A 69 -0.71 -14.65 -12.77
N ALA A 70 -1.70 -13.75 -12.78
CA ALA A 70 -1.51 -12.40 -13.30
C ALA A 70 -0.51 -11.60 -12.45
N ASN A 71 -0.57 -11.75 -11.13
CA ASN A 71 0.34 -11.10 -10.20
C ASN A 71 1.77 -11.64 -10.34
N LEU A 72 1.95 -12.95 -10.52
CA LEU A 72 3.25 -13.56 -10.84
C LEU A 72 3.81 -13.08 -12.18
N ALA A 73 2.98 -12.98 -13.22
CA ALA A 73 3.40 -12.48 -14.53
C ALA A 73 3.83 -11.00 -14.47
N LEU A 74 3.12 -10.18 -13.71
CA LEU A 74 3.49 -8.78 -13.47
C LEU A 74 4.78 -8.67 -12.66
N LEU A 75 4.93 -9.45 -11.59
CA LEU A 75 6.16 -9.51 -10.81
C LEU A 75 7.36 -9.92 -11.68
N ALA A 76 7.20 -10.96 -12.52
CA ALA A 76 8.23 -11.42 -13.44
C ALA A 76 8.60 -10.33 -14.46
N ARG A 77 7.61 -9.63 -15.04
CA ARG A 77 7.84 -8.48 -15.92
C ARG A 77 8.69 -7.42 -15.22
N ASP A 78 8.33 -7.03 -14.00
CA ASP A 78 9.00 -5.94 -13.28
C ASP A 78 10.43 -6.32 -12.87
N LEU A 79 10.65 -7.57 -12.47
CA LEU A 79 11.99 -8.12 -12.22
C LEU A 79 12.83 -8.16 -13.50
N LEU A 80 12.28 -8.62 -14.63
CA LEU A 80 12.98 -8.65 -15.91
C LEU A 80 13.33 -7.24 -16.39
N LEU A 81 12.45 -6.25 -16.20
CA LEU A 81 12.71 -4.86 -16.52
C LEU A 81 13.84 -4.30 -15.64
N LEU A 82 13.84 -4.59 -14.34
CA LEU A 82 14.87 -4.10 -13.42
C LEU A 82 16.24 -4.73 -13.73
N VAL A 83 16.28 -6.05 -13.94
CA VAL A 83 17.50 -6.78 -14.31
C VAL A 83 18.00 -6.32 -15.68
N GLY A 84 17.12 -6.22 -16.67
CA GLY A 84 17.45 -5.76 -18.01
C GLY A 84 17.99 -4.33 -18.03
N LEU A 85 17.37 -3.42 -17.28
CA LEU A 85 17.85 -2.05 -17.14
C LEU A 85 19.22 -1.99 -16.45
N SER A 86 19.42 -2.79 -15.40
CA SER A 86 20.70 -2.85 -14.67
C SER A 86 21.82 -3.42 -15.55
N PHE A 87 21.54 -4.49 -16.30
CA PHE A 87 22.48 -5.06 -17.25
C PHE A 87 22.82 -4.08 -18.38
N ALA A 88 21.80 -3.45 -18.99
CA ALA A 88 21.99 -2.48 -20.06
C ALA A 88 22.78 -1.25 -19.57
N ALA A 89 22.50 -0.74 -18.37
CA ALA A 89 23.23 0.37 -17.80
C ALA A 89 24.69 0.03 -17.49
N TYR A 90 24.92 -1.14 -16.88
CA TYR A 90 26.26 -1.58 -16.52
C TYR A 90 27.13 -1.87 -17.76
N ARG A 91 26.63 -2.70 -18.69
CA ARG A 91 27.40 -3.18 -19.86
C ARG A 91 27.24 -2.34 -21.12
N LEU A 92 26.02 -1.99 -21.52
CA LEU A 92 25.75 -1.39 -22.84
C LEU A 92 25.92 0.13 -22.85
N LEU A 93 25.48 0.80 -21.78
CA LEU A 93 25.67 2.25 -21.60
C LEU A 93 27.08 2.59 -21.10
N GLY A 94 27.88 1.59 -20.74
CA GLY A 94 29.30 1.75 -20.44
C GLY A 94 29.61 2.37 -19.09
N ILE A 95 28.74 2.24 -18.08
CA ILE A 95 29.03 2.72 -16.72
C ILE A 95 30.30 2.04 -16.18
N GLU A 96 30.47 0.73 -16.41
CA GLU A 96 31.69 0.00 -16.07
C GLU A 96 32.93 0.62 -16.74
N ALA A 97 32.87 0.82 -18.06
CA ALA A 97 33.98 1.40 -18.81
C ALA A 97 34.30 2.86 -18.40
N LEU A 98 33.31 3.62 -17.95
CA LEU A 98 33.51 4.97 -17.42
C LEU A 98 34.15 4.95 -16.04
N LEU A 99 33.72 4.03 -15.16
CA LEU A 99 34.32 3.84 -13.85
C LEU A 99 35.78 3.42 -13.99
N ASP A 100 36.09 2.43 -14.82
CA ASP A 100 37.45 1.94 -15.06
C ASP A 100 38.37 3.06 -15.55
N ARG A 101 37.89 3.93 -16.45
CA ARG A 101 38.67 5.07 -16.97
C ARG A 101 38.86 6.19 -15.96
N LEU A 102 37.92 6.35 -15.03
CA LEU A 102 37.98 7.40 -14.01
C LEU A 102 38.78 6.97 -12.77
N ASP A 103 38.89 5.67 -12.52
CA ASP A 103 39.62 5.11 -11.38
C ASP A 103 41.15 5.17 -11.57
N VAL A 104 41.61 5.10 -12.83
CA VAL A 104 43.04 5.23 -13.16
C VAL A 104 43.53 6.66 -12.89
N PRO A 105 44.65 6.87 -12.17
CA PRO A 105 45.26 8.18 -12.00
C PRO A 105 45.56 8.83 -13.35
N ALA A 106 45.27 10.13 -13.49
CA ALA A 106 45.49 10.76 -14.80
C ALA A 106 46.99 10.90 -15.04
N PRO A 107 47.48 10.56 -16.24
CA PRO A 107 48.84 10.95 -16.61
C PRO A 107 48.96 12.48 -16.61
N PRO A 108 50.15 13.04 -16.36
CA PRO A 108 50.38 14.49 -16.27
C PRO A 108 50.04 15.25 -17.57
N SER A 109 49.93 14.56 -18.71
CA SER A 109 49.51 15.10 -20.01
C SER A 109 48.00 15.01 -20.30
N ALA A 110 47.21 14.45 -19.38
CA ALA A 110 45.77 14.30 -19.57
C ALA A 110 45.06 15.66 -19.57
N SER A 111 44.17 15.88 -20.53
CA SER A 111 43.37 17.09 -20.54
C SER A 111 42.32 17.05 -19.40
N PRO A 112 42.32 18.04 -18.49
CA PRO A 112 41.38 18.05 -17.36
C PRO A 112 39.92 18.18 -17.84
N LEU A 113 39.70 18.83 -18.98
CA LEU A 113 38.39 19.00 -19.60
C LEU A 113 37.79 17.68 -20.09
N LEU A 114 38.61 16.76 -20.62
CA LEU A 114 38.15 15.43 -21.02
C LEU A 114 37.78 14.59 -19.80
N ARG A 115 38.56 14.66 -18.72
CA ARG A 115 38.22 13.93 -17.49
C ARG A 115 36.95 14.47 -16.85
N ALA A 116 36.77 15.79 -16.85
CA ALA A 116 35.53 16.42 -16.41
C ALA A 116 34.33 16.01 -17.26
N SER A 117 34.45 15.94 -18.59
CA SER A 117 33.36 15.51 -19.46
C SER A 117 32.98 14.03 -19.31
N LEU A 118 33.97 13.16 -19.06
CA LEU A 118 33.71 11.75 -18.73
C LEU A 118 32.99 11.60 -17.39
N PHE A 119 33.39 12.38 -16.39
CA PHE A 119 32.73 12.39 -15.09
C PHE A 119 31.29 12.92 -15.17
N THR A 120 31.04 14.02 -15.89
CA THR A 120 29.68 14.54 -16.07
C THR A 120 28.78 13.56 -16.82
N LEU A 121 29.32 12.84 -17.82
CA LEU A 121 28.61 11.76 -18.50
C LEU A 121 28.26 10.62 -17.53
N LEU A 122 29.20 10.18 -16.69
CA LEU A 122 28.95 9.16 -15.68
C LEU A 122 27.82 9.58 -14.73
N VAL A 123 27.87 10.82 -14.23
CA VAL A 123 26.83 11.36 -13.34
C VAL A 123 25.47 11.41 -14.05
N ALA A 124 25.41 11.87 -15.29
CA ALA A 124 24.18 11.92 -16.06
C ALA A 124 23.57 10.52 -16.27
N LEU A 125 24.39 9.53 -16.62
CA LEU A 125 23.97 8.14 -16.77
C LEU A 125 23.53 7.53 -15.44
N ALA A 126 24.24 7.81 -14.34
CA ALA A 126 23.89 7.34 -13.02
C ALA A 126 22.54 7.92 -12.55
N VAL A 127 22.28 9.21 -12.79
CA VAL A 127 20.98 9.83 -12.47
C VAL A 127 19.87 9.23 -13.33
N ALA A 128 20.08 9.08 -14.64
CA ALA A 128 19.09 8.48 -15.54
C ALA A 128 18.76 7.03 -15.12
N TYR A 129 19.78 6.24 -14.77
CA TYR A 129 19.61 4.90 -14.24
C TYR A 129 18.85 4.90 -12.92
N ALA A 130 19.23 5.76 -11.96
CA ALA A 130 18.58 5.87 -10.66
C ALA A 130 17.08 6.20 -10.80
N VAL A 131 16.72 7.11 -11.71
CA VAL A 131 15.32 7.45 -11.99
C VAL A 131 14.55 6.25 -12.52
N GLY A 132 15.09 5.55 -13.53
CA GLY A 132 14.43 4.40 -14.14
C GLY A 132 14.29 3.21 -13.17
N SER A 133 15.39 2.82 -12.54
CA SER A 133 15.44 1.68 -11.62
C SER A 133 14.71 1.96 -10.31
N GLY A 134 14.78 3.18 -9.76
CA GLY A 134 14.03 3.55 -8.56
C GLY A 134 12.52 3.53 -8.77
N THR A 135 12.06 3.89 -9.97
CA THR A 135 10.64 3.76 -10.35
C THR A 135 10.22 2.27 -10.43
N LEU A 136 11.09 1.39 -10.94
CA LEU A 136 10.84 -0.06 -10.95
C LEU A 136 10.90 -0.68 -9.55
N TRP A 137 11.82 -0.23 -8.70
CA TRP A 137 11.87 -0.61 -7.29
C TRP A 137 10.58 -0.26 -6.55
N PHE A 138 10.00 0.91 -6.83
CA PHE A 138 8.70 1.26 -6.26
C PHE A 138 7.58 0.32 -6.75
N ALA A 139 7.58 -0.09 -8.03
CA ALA A 139 6.63 -1.10 -8.52
C ALA A 139 6.77 -2.44 -7.77
N LEU A 140 8.00 -2.91 -7.54
CA LEU A 140 8.27 -4.10 -6.72
C LEU A 140 7.81 -3.92 -5.27
N PHE A 141 7.93 -2.71 -4.71
CA PHE A 141 7.43 -2.41 -3.36
C PHE A 141 5.91 -2.57 -3.27
N VAL A 142 5.18 -2.19 -4.33
CA VAL A 142 3.73 -2.41 -4.39
C VAL A 142 3.39 -3.91 -4.36
N HIS A 143 4.11 -4.75 -5.11
CA HIS A 143 3.95 -6.22 -5.03
C HIS A 143 4.23 -6.75 -3.63
N ALA A 144 5.32 -6.28 -3.01
CA ALA A 144 5.72 -6.70 -1.68
C ALA A 144 4.66 -6.34 -0.62
N THR A 145 4.02 -5.18 -0.78
CA THR A 145 2.92 -4.72 0.09
C THR A 145 1.64 -5.53 -0.15
N GLU A 146 1.28 -5.79 -1.40
CA GLU A 146 0.12 -6.61 -1.74
C GLU A 146 0.26 -8.06 -1.26
N ALA A 147 1.47 -8.61 -1.35
CA ALA A 147 1.80 -9.91 -0.81
C ALA A 147 1.75 -9.92 0.72
N ALA A 148 2.31 -8.91 1.39
CA ALA A 148 2.22 -8.79 2.86
C ALA A 148 0.77 -8.70 3.36
N ASN A 149 -0.12 -8.15 2.54
CA ASN A 149 -1.56 -7.99 2.82
C ASN A 149 -2.40 -9.20 2.39
N GLY A 150 -1.78 -10.27 1.87
CA GLY A 150 -2.47 -11.48 1.43
C GLY A 150 -3.29 -11.35 0.15
N LYS A 151 -3.09 -10.28 -0.64
CA LYS A 151 -3.83 -10.02 -1.90
C LYS A 151 -3.11 -10.48 -3.16
N PHE A 152 -1.86 -10.91 -3.02
CA PHE A 152 -1.04 -11.37 -4.15
C PHE A 152 -1.44 -12.77 -4.63
N SER A 153 -1.71 -13.70 -3.71
CA SER A 153 -2.14 -15.08 -3.98
C SER A 153 -3.12 -15.59 -2.93
N GLY A 154 -3.92 -16.60 -3.29
CA GLY A 154 -4.71 -17.36 -2.31
C GLY A 154 -3.86 -18.22 -1.36
N ALA A 155 -2.60 -18.49 -1.71
CA ALA A 155 -1.67 -19.24 -0.86
C ALA A 155 -0.89 -18.29 0.07
N SER A 156 -1.06 -18.45 1.39
CA SER A 156 -0.36 -17.66 2.41
C SER A 156 1.16 -17.80 2.32
N LEU A 157 1.66 -19.02 2.06
CA LEU A 157 3.09 -19.27 1.93
C LEU A 157 3.72 -18.43 0.81
N LEU A 158 3.08 -18.38 -0.36
CA LEU A 158 3.58 -17.61 -1.50
C LEU A 158 3.58 -16.11 -1.19
N ASN A 159 2.54 -15.61 -0.51
CA ASN A 159 2.45 -14.23 -0.06
C ASN A 159 3.59 -13.85 0.89
N HIS A 160 3.87 -14.69 1.89
CA HIS A 160 4.99 -14.48 2.83
C HIS A 160 6.34 -14.53 2.13
N ALA A 161 6.55 -15.48 1.20
CA ALA A 161 7.80 -15.60 0.46
C ALA A 161 8.08 -14.37 -0.41
N VAL A 162 7.11 -13.94 -1.23
CA VAL A 162 7.27 -12.75 -2.09
C VAL A 162 7.49 -11.49 -1.26
N ALA A 163 6.69 -11.29 -0.20
CA ALA A 163 6.79 -10.10 0.62
C ALA A 163 8.12 -10.04 1.39
N SER A 164 8.54 -11.14 2.01
CA SER A 164 9.79 -11.18 2.77
C SER A 164 11.02 -10.95 1.88
N VAL A 165 11.09 -11.59 0.71
CA VAL A 165 12.22 -11.45 -0.22
C VAL A 165 12.32 -10.03 -0.74
N LEU A 166 11.22 -9.44 -1.23
CA LEU A 166 11.25 -8.09 -1.80
C LEU A 166 11.48 -7.02 -0.74
N GLN A 167 10.88 -7.15 0.45
CA GLN A 167 11.10 -6.18 1.54
C GLN A 167 12.53 -6.29 2.10
N ALA A 168 13.09 -7.50 2.22
CA ALA A 168 14.50 -7.67 2.59
C ALA A 168 15.45 -7.02 1.57
N ALA A 169 15.18 -7.17 0.27
CA ALA A 169 15.99 -6.54 -0.78
C ALA A 169 15.97 -5.00 -0.71
N MET A 170 14.85 -4.42 -0.25
CA MET A 170 14.69 -2.97 -0.07
C MET A 170 15.10 -2.48 1.32
N LEU A 171 15.57 -3.36 2.21
CA LEU A 171 15.86 -3.04 3.63
C LEU A 171 14.62 -2.49 4.38
N ILE A 172 13.45 -2.97 4.00
CA ILE A 172 12.19 -2.64 4.65
C ILE A 172 11.83 -3.80 5.59
N PRO A 173 11.48 -3.53 6.85
CA PRO A 173 11.16 -4.57 7.80
C PRO A 173 9.86 -5.28 7.42
N TYR A 174 9.94 -6.60 7.26
CA TYR A 174 8.78 -7.42 6.96
C TYR A 174 7.79 -7.48 8.12
N LYS A 175 6.57 -7.01 7.88
CA LYS A 175 5.42 -7.14 8.79
C LYS A 175 4.33 -7.98 8.11
N PRO A 176 4.15 -9.27 8.48
CA PRO A 176 3.00 -10.04 7.99
C PRO A 176 1.73 -9.42 8.56
N ARG A 177 0.76 -9.10 7.70
CA ARG A 177 -0.54 -8.57 8.14
C ARG A 177 -1.64 -9.54 7.69
N ARG A 178 -2.58 -9.85 8.60
CA ARG A 178 -3.63 -10.83 8.31
C ARG A 178 -4.65 -10.21 7.36
N ALA A 179 -4.82 -10.82 6.18
CA ALA A 179 -5.94 -10.50 5.31
C ALA A 179 -7.25 -10.90 6.01
N GLY A 180 -8.18 -9.95 6.20
CA GLY A 180 -9.53 -10.25 6.70
C GLY A 180 -9.76 -10.08 8.21
N ALA A 181 -8.83 -9.49 8.98
CA ALA A 181 -9.17 -8.95 10.29
C ALA A 181 -9.81 -7.55 10.10
N PRO A 182 -11.08 -7.33 10.49
CA PRO A 182 -11.83 -6.09 10.21
C PRO A 182 -11.26 -4.82 10.87
N TYR A 183 -10.18 -4.92 11.65
CA TYR A 183 -9.55 -3.81 12.35
C TYR A 183 -8.03 -3.69 12.11
N GLU A 184 -7.42 -4.64 11.40
CA GLU A 184 -5.97 -4.62 11.08
C GLU A 184 -5.72 -4.34 9.60
N VAL A 185 -6.65 -3.65 8.94
CA VAL A 185 -6.59 -3.50 7.49
C VAL A 185 -5.45 -2.56 7.14
N PRO A 186 -4.47 -3.04 6.38
CA PRO A 186 -3.28 -2.26 6.08
C PRO A 186 -3.59 -1.32 4.95
N ALA A 187 -4.08 -0.14 5.31
CA ALA A 187 -3.94 1.00 4.45
C ALA A 187 -2.48 1.06 3.94
N ILE A 188 -2.30 1.13 2.62
CA ILE A 188 -0.98 1.33 2.00
C ILE A 188 -0.27 2.56 2.61
N ARG A 189 -1.04 3.53 3.13
CA ARG A 189 -0.56 4.74 3.83
C ARG A 189 0.38 4.45 5.01
N PRO A 190 -0.01 3.73 6.08
CA PRO A 190 0.91 3.36 7.16
C PRO A 190 2.11 2.53 6.69
N CYS A 191 2.00 1.75 5.60
CA CYS A 191 3.17 1.06 5.02
C CYS A 191 4.17 2.03 4.39
N LEU A 192 3.67 3.04 3.65
CA LEU A 192 4.50 4.10 3.07
C LEU A 192 5.14 4.96 4.17
N PHE A 193 4.38 5.33 5.21
CA PHE A 193 4.89 6.07 6.36
C PHE A 193 5.96 5.29 7.14
N ASP A 194 5.68 4.03 7.49
CA ASP A 194 6.61 3.14 8.20
C ASP A 194 7.92 2.90 7.42
N SER A 195 7.88 3.05 6.10
CA SER A 195 9.02 2.79 5.20
C SER A 195 9.79 4.06 4.81
N CYS A 196 9.12 5.21 4.66
CA CYS A 196 9.72 6.49 4.23
C CYS A 196 10.55 7.20 5.29
N PHE A 197 10.13 7.18 6.57
CA PHE A 197 10.56 8.20 7.55
C PHE A 197 11.31 7.67 8.78
N ARG A 198 11.72 6.40 8.81
CA ARG A 198 12.40 5.83 10.00
C ARG A 198 13.75 6.45 10.33
N PHE A 199 14.41 7.13 9.39
CA PHE A 199 15.62 7.90 9.72
C PHE A 199 15.33 9.13 10.60
N ALA A 200 14.10 9.67 10.61
CA ALA A 200 13.75 10.91 11.32
C ALA A 200 12.98 10.69 12.64
N HIS A 201 12.31 9.55 12.83
CA HIS A 201 11.58 9.21 14.06
C HIS A 201 12.44 8.37 15.02
N LEU A 202 13.49 8.98 15.59
CA LEU A 202 14.37 8.37 16.60
C LEU A 202 13.90 8.56 18.06
N ALA A 203 12.76 9.22 18.29
CA ALA A 203 12.20 9.44 19.63
C ALA A 203 10.99 8.54 19.89
N GLY A 204 11.21 7.36 20.46
CA GLY A 204 10.13 6.45 20.91
C GLY A 204 10.51 4.99 20.77
N ALA A 205 11.24 4.45 21.75
CA ALA A 205 11.80 3.10 21.71
C ALA A 205 10.72 2.01 21.85
N ASN A 206 10.59 1.16 20.84
CA ASN A 206 9.84 -0.10 20.88
C ASN A 206 10.68 -1.21 20.21
N CYS A 207 10.39 -2.46 20.54
CA CYS A 207 11.04 -3.72 20.11
C CYS A 207 11.27 -3.92 18.59
N TRP A 208 10.76 -3.00 17.76
CA TRP A 208 10.91 -2.94 16.30
C TRP A 208 12.19 -2.21 15.83
N GLN A 209 12.93 -1.59 16.75
CA GLN A 209 14.22 -0.95 16.49
C GLN A 209 15.35 -1.98 16.26
N THR A 210 15.25 -3.20 16.81
CA THR A 210 16.25 -4.26 16.59
C THR A 210 16.35 -4.65 15.12
N SER A 211 15.23 -4.74 14.40
CA SER A 211 15.23 -5.00 12.95
C SER A 211 15.84 -3.84 12.16
N PHE A 212 15.63 -2.59 12.59
CA PHE A 212 16.22 -1.42 11.94
C PHE A 212 17.73 -1.32 12.19
N PHE A 213 18.19 -1.49 13.43
CA PHE A 213 19.62 -1.54 13.76
C PHE A 213 20.31 -2.75 13.15
N ALA A 214 19.63 -3.89 13.03
CA ALA A 214 20.13 -5.04 12.28
C ALA A 214 20.23 -4.74 10.77
N CYS A 215 19.23 -4.08 10.16
CA CYS A 215 19.30 -3.64 8.76
C CYS A 215 20.42 -2.61 8.55
N ILE A 216 20.60 -1.65 9.46
CA ILE A 216 21.72 -0.69 9.41
C ILE A 216 23.05 -1.42 9.58
N GLY A 217 23.16 -2.37 10.53
CA GLY A 217 24.38 -3.14 10.75
C GLY A 217 24.74 -3.98 9.54
N VAL A 218 23.77 -4.67 8.93
CA VAL A 218 23.93 -5.40 7.67
C VAL A 218 24.31 -4.45 6.54
N PHE A 219 23.67 -3.30 6.42
CA PHE A 219 24.00 -2.30 5.42
C PHE A 219 25.42 -1.75 5.59
N ALA A 220 25.81 -1.39 6.82
CA ALA A 220 27.14 -0.91 7.15
C ALA A 220 28.21 -1.97 6.88
N PHE A 221 27.92 -3.23 7.19
CA PHE A 221 28.79 -4.36 6.87
C PHE A 221 28.91 -4.58 5.35
N LEU A 222 27.80 -4.55 4.61
CA LEU A 222 27.82 -4.66 3.15
C LEU A 222 28.51 -3.47 2.48
N ALA A 223 28.32 -2.25 3.02
CA ALA A 223 29.00 -1.04 2.56
C ALA A 223 30.50 -1.08 2.85
N TRP A 224 30.90 -1.56 4.03
CA TRP A 224 32.30 -1.80 4.37
C TRP A 224 32.92 -2.86 3.46
N LEU A 225 32.22 -3.98 3.24
CA LEU A 225 32.68 -5.07 2.37
C LEU A 225 32.82 -4.60 0.92
N ALA A 226 31.81 -3.88 0.40
CA ALA A 226 31.88 -3.27 -0.92
C ALA A 226 33.03 -2.25 -1.03
N GLY A 227 33.22 -1.41 -0.01
CA GLY A 227 34.33 -0.46 0.05
C GLY A 227 35.70 -1.17 0.08
N SER A 228 35.82 -2.23 0.86
CA SER A 228 37.06 -3.03 0.98
C SER A 228 37.43 -3.75 -0.31
N CYS A 229 36.44 -4.09 -1.14
CA CYS A 229 36.64 -4.70 -2.45
C CYS A 229 36.73 -3.67 -3.60
N GLY A 230 36.70 -2.36 -3.33
CA GLY A 230 36.75 -1.31 -4.36
C GLY A 230 35.44 -1.07 -5.12
N TYR A 231 34.31 -1.60 -4.65
CA TYR A 231 33.00 -1.52 -5.32
C TYR A 231 32.09 -0.38 -4.80
N SER A 232 32.64 0.62 -4.13
CA SER A 232 31.85 1.69 -3.49
C SER A 232 31.06 2.54 -4.49
N SER A 233 31.64 2.83 -5.66
CA SER A 233 30.98 3.61 -6.71
C SER A 233 29.83 2.84 -7.35
N GLN A 234 29.99 1.53 -7.54
CA GLN A 234 28.96 0.63 -8.04
C GLN A 234 27.79 0.53 -7.04
N VAL A 235 28.06 0.41 -5.74
CA VAL A 235 26.99 0.44 -4.72
C VAL A 235 26.23 1.77 -4.75
N LEU A 236 26.94 2.90 -4.89
CA LEU A 236 26.29 4.20 -4.94
C LEU A 236 25.37 4.35 -6.16
N ILE A 237 25.83 3.92 -7.34
CA ILE A 237 25.09 4.03 -8.60
C ILE A 237 23.95 3.02 -8.68
N PHE A 238 24.21 1.75 -8.36
CA PHE A 238 23.28 0.64 -8.59
C PHE A 238 22.34 0.36 -7.41
N TYR A 239 22.61 0.89 -6.22
CA TYR A 239 21.77 0.68 -5.04
C TYR A 239 21.29 1.99 -4.41
N VAL A 240 22.20 2.90 -4.03
CA VAL A 240 21.84 4.12 -3.28
C VAL A 240 20.99 5.09 -4.12
N GLY A 241 21.41 5.39 -5.35
CA GLY A 241 20.65 6.26 -6.26
C GLY A 241 19.21 5.77 -6.49
N PRO A 242 18.99 4.52 -6.93
CA PRO A 242 17.66 3.93 -7.10
C PRO A 242 16.83 3.93 -5.82
N TYR A 243 17.46 3.65 -4.67
CA TYR A 243 16.81 3.67 -3.37
C TYR A 243 16.24 5.05 -3.00
N LEU A 244 17.00 6.14 -3.27
CA LEU A 244 16.52 7.51 -3.05
C LEU A 244 15.30 7.85 -3.92
N VAL A 245 15.32 7.45 -5.18
CA VAL A 245 14.18 7.67 -6.09
C VAL A 245 12.96 6.85 -5.66
N CYS A 246 13.16 5.61 -5.21
CA CYS A 246 12.08 4.77 -4.67
C CYS A 246 11.44 5.44 -3.44
N ASN A 247 12.24 5.95 -2.51
CA ASN A 247 11.76 6.71 -1.35
C ASN A 247 11.03 8.01 -1.76
N ALA A 248 11.52 8.72 -2.77
CA ALA A 248 10.84 9.90 -3.29
C ALA A 248 9.43 9.54 -3.84
N TRP A 249 9.30 8.39 -4.52
CA TRP A 249 8.00 7.87 -4.93
C TRP A 249 7.12 7.51 -3.74
N MET A 250 7.67 6.82 -2.74
CA MET A 250 6.90 6.50 -1.53
C MET A 250 6.39 7.75 -0.82
N ALA A 251 7.22 8.80 -0.70
CA ALA A 251 6.84 10.08 -0.11
C ALA A 251 5.77 10.80 -0.96
N TYR A 252 5.92 10.80 -2.28
CA TYR A 252 4.92 11.35 -3.20
C TYR A 252 3.57 10.66 -3.05
N TYR A 253 3.53 9.32 -3.05
CA TYR A 253 2.29 8.58 -2.86
C TYR A 253 1.74 8.73 -1.43
N TYR A 254 2.59 8.82 -0.41
CA TYR A 254 2.15 9.10 0.95
C TYR A 254 1.42 10.45 1.02
N GLY A 255 2.03 11.53 0.51
CA GLY A 255 1.39 12.85 0.47
C GLY A 255 0.13 12.87 -0.39
N LEU A 256 0.11 12.17 -1.52
CA LEU A 256 -1.08 12.05 -2.37
C LEU A 256 -2.24 11.34 -1.65
N LEU A 257 -1.93 10.32 -0.84
CA LEU A 257 -2.93 9.56 -0.09
C LEU A 257 -3.34 10.27 1.21
N GLU A 258 -2.50 11.16 1.75
CA GLU A 258 -2.75 11.96 2.95
C GLU A 258 -3.55 13.24 2.68
N GLY A 259 -3.37 13.89 1.53
CA GLY A 259 -4.03 15.15 1.15
C GLY A 259 -5.53 15.06 0.83
N GLY A 260 -6.30 14.24 1.56
CA GLY A 260 -7.76 14.12 1.46
C GLY A 260 -8.30 12.72 1.20
N GLY A 261 -7.51 11.66 1.46
CA GLY A 261 -7.95 10.28 1.26
C GLY A 261 -9.06 9.85 2.23
N PRO A 262 -9.72 8.69 1.99
CA PRO A 262 -10.81 8.15 2.82
C PRO A 262 -10.43 7.86 4.29
N HIS A 263 -9.16 8.03 4.66
CA HIS A 263 -8.65 7.79 6.00
C HIS A 263 -9.12 8.79 7.04
N ASP A 264 -9.50 10.01 6.64
CA ASP A 264 -10.17 10.93 7.56
C ASP A 264 -11.58 10.45 7.94
N VAL A 265 -12.12 9.45 7.22
CA VAL A 265 -13.43 8.85 7.50
C VAL A 265 -13.32 7.58 8.35
N THR A 266 -12.18 6.88 8.35
CA THR A 266 -11.98 5.62 9.07
C THR A 266 -11.26 5.73 10.43
N ASN A 267 -11.15 6.95 10.99
CA ASN A 267 -10.70 7.12 12.38
C ASN A 267 -11.60 6.33 13.34
N GLU A 268 -10.98 5.78 14.39
CA GLU A 268 -11.53 4.80 15.35
C GLU A 268 -12.88 5.21 16.00
N GLU A 269 -13.29 6.48 15.90
CA GLU A 269 -14.57 6.99 16.40
C GLU A 269 -15.74 6.82 15.41
N ASN A 270 -15.48 6.61 14.12
CA ASN A 270 -16.50 6.49 13.08
C ASN A 270 -16.68 5.01 12.69
N ASN A 271 -17.42 4.27 13.50
CA ASN A 271 -17.98 2.98 13.10
C ASN A 271 -18.74 3.13 11.77
N MET A 272 -18.13 2.69 10.67
CA MET A 272 -18.80 2.14 9.48
C MET A 272 -20.00 2.94 8.93
N ASN A 273 -19.89 4.27 8.80
CA ASN A 273 -20.89 5.03 8.04
C ASN A 273 -20.48 5.14 6.57
N PHE A 274 -20.75 4.06 5.85
CA PHE A 274 -20.57 3.93 4.40
C PHE A 274 -21.22 5.08 3.61
N ASP A 275 -22.31 5.64 4.13
CA ASP A 275 -23.03 6.79 3.58
C ASP A 275 -22.19 8.09 3.61
N PHE A 276 -21.21 8.20 4.51
CA PHE A 276 -20.29 9.34 4.60
C PHE A 276 -18.93 9.05 3.93
N ALA A 277 -18.47 7.79 3.99
CA ALA A 277 -17.21 7.36 3.37
C ALA A 277 -17.29 7.36 1.84
N ALA A 278 -18.40 6.91 1.25
CA ALA A 278 -18.52 6.79 -0.20
C ALA A 278 -18.51 8.16 -0.94
N PRO A 279 -19.24 9.21 -0.52
CA PRO A 279 -19.20 10.51 -1.18
C PRO A 279 -17.83 11.19 -1.07
N SER A 280 -17.20 11.11 0.09
CA SER A 280 -15.88 11.69 0.38
C SER A 280 -14.78 11.00 -0.43
N ALA A 281 -14.80 9.66 -0.47
CA ALA A 281 -13.89 8.85 -1.27
C ALA A 281 -14.07 9.07 -2.78
N LEU A 282 -15.32 9.23 -3.25
CA LEU A 282 -15.64 9.55 -4.65
C LEU A 282 -15.25 10.99 -5.02
N GLN A 283 -15.41 11.96 -4.11
CA GLN A 283 -14.94 13.34 -4.29
C GLN A 283 -13.42 13.40 -4.33
N TRP A 284 -12.72 12.66 -3.47
CA TRP A 284 -11.26 12.53 -3.52
C TRP A 284 -10.79 11.86 -4.81
N MET A 285 -11.43 10.77 -5.24
CA MET A 285 -11.16 10.20 -6.55
C MET A 285 -11.34 11.20 -7.67
N ARG A 286 -12.44 11.97 -7.62
CA ARG A 286 -12.75 12.98 -8.62
C ARG A 286 -11.67 14.06 -8.62
N SER A 287 -11.29 14.59 -7.46
CA SER A 287 -10.24 15.61 -7.33
C SER A 287 -8.89 15.09 -7.80
N VAL A 288 -8.46 13.89 -7.37
CA VAL A 288 -7.22 13.25 -7.84
C VAL A 288 -7.28 13.00 -9.35
N SER A 289 -8.42 12.54 -9.89
CA SER A 289 -8.58 12.34 -11.33
C SER A 289 -8.59 13.65 -12.11
N GLU A 290 -9.16 14.72 -11.55
CA GLU A 290 -9.26 16.05 -12.14
C GLU A 290 -7.93 16.77 -12.09
N GLU A 291 -7.19 16.70 -10.99
CA GLU A 291 -5.83 17.21 -10.84
C GLU A 291 -4.88 16.51 -11.81
N ARG A 292 -4.98 15.18 -11.93
CA ARG A 292 -4.28 14.39 -12.95
C ARG A 292 -4.72 14.78 -14.37
N ARG A 293 -6.01 15.06 -14.62
CA ARG A 293 -6.51 15.52 -15.92
C ARG A 293 -6.08 16.96 -16.25
N ARG A 294 -5.93 17.83 -15.26
CA ARG A 294 -5.37 19.18 -15.43
C ARG A 294 -3.90 19.09 -15.79
N GLY A 295 -3.13 18.20 -15.15
CA GLY A 295 -1.77 17.84 -15.57
C GLY A 295 -1.70 17.23 -16.98
N ARG A 296 -2.72 16.47 -17.42
CA ARG A 296 -2.83 15.91 -18.79
C ARG A 296 -3.01 16.94 -19.90
N LYS A 297 -3.56 18.14 -19.62
CA LYS A 297 -3.78 19.18 -20.66
C LYS A 297 -2.46 19.71 -21.24
N VAL A 298 -1.33 19.50 -20.55
CA VAL A 298 0.02 19.67 -21.11
C VAL A 298 0.38 18.39 -21.87
N ARG A 299 0.08 18.38 -23.18
CA ARG A 299 -0.02 17.24 -24.13
C ARG A 299 1.01 16.10 -24.09
N ARG A 300 2.11 16.15 -23.33
CA ARG A 300 3.08 15.05 -23.15
C ARG A 300 3.05 14.40 -21.75
N GLY A 301 2.71 15.14 -20.70
CA GLY A 301 2.72 14.63 -19.31
C GLY A 301 1.66 13.55 -19.08
N GLY A 302 0.54 13.61 -19.79
CA GLY A 302 -0.60 12.72 -19.59
C GLY A 302 -0.37 11.24 -19.93
N LEU A 303 0.42 10.99 -20.97
CA LEU A 303 0.81 9.64 -21.38
C LEU A 303 1.82 9.05 -20.39
N LEU A 304 2.86 9.82 -20.05
CA LEU A 304 3.89 9.42 -19.08
C LEU A 304 3.26 9.03 -17.73
N TRP A 305 2.35 9.85 -17.21
CA TRP A 305 1.64 9.54 -15.96
C TRP A 305 0.75 8.32 -16.05
N SER A 306 0.10 8.08 -17.20
CA SER A 306 -0.67 6.85 -17.42
C SER A 306 0.22 5.61 -17.41
N TRP A 307 1.43 5.72 -17.98
CA TRP A 307 2.43 4.66 -17.94
C TRP A 307 2.95 4.40 -16.52
N ILE A 308 3.30 5.45 -15.77
CA ILE A 308 3.75 5.34 -14.38
C ILE A 308 2.65 4.73 -13.50
N ASP A 309 1.40 5.16 -13.65
CA ASP A 309 0.28 4.62 -12.87
C ASP A 309 0.05 3.13 -13.17
N ARG A 310 0.23 2.69 -14.42
CA ARG A 310 0.19 1.27 -14.79
C ARG A 310 1.40 0.49 -14.27
N LEU A 311 2.58 1.11 -14.27
CA LEU A 311 3.80 0.52 -13.75
C LEU A 311 3.68 0.30 -12.24
N HIS A 312 3.13 1.28 -11.51
CA HIS A 312 2.83 1.23 -10.08
C HIS A 312 1.49 0.54 -9.76
N HIS A 313 1.01 -0.31 -10.67
CA HIS A 313 -0.16 -1.18 -10.48
C HIS A 313 -1.46 -0.48 -10.06
N GLU A 314 -1.67 0.76 -10.51
CA GLU A 314 -2.86 1.55 -10.20
C GLU A 314 -3.08 1.74 -8.69
N LEU A 315 -1.99 1.94 -7.95
CA LEU A 315 -1.96 2.07 -6.48
C LEU A 315 -3.11 2.92 -5.89
N PRO A 316 -3.47 4.10 -6.42
CA PRO A 316 -4.57 4.91 -5.88
C PRO A 316 -5.93 4.22 -6.00
N LYS A 317 -6.18 3.48 -7.09
CA LYS A 317 -7.43 2.73 -7.27
C LYS A 317 -7.49 1.55 -6.31
N LYS A 318 -6.36 0.86 -6.12
CA LYS A 318 -6.24 -0.24 -5.13
C LYS A 318 -6.43 0.26 -3.70
N HIS A 319 -5.85 1.41 -3.38
CA HIS A 319 -5.99 2.05 -2.08
C HIS A 319 -7.43 2.47 -1.78
N LEU A 320 -8.11 3.08 -2.76
CA LEU A 320 -9.51 3.42 -2.61
C LEU A 320 -10.39 2.18 -2.42
N MET A 321 -10.19 1.14 -3.24
CA MET A 321 -10.92 -0.11 -3.04
C MET A 321 -10.63 -0.70 -1.66
N GLN A 322 -9.40 -0.63 -1.17
CA GLN A 322 -9.09 -1.02 0.20
C GLN A 322 -9.89 -0.23 1.24
N ALA A 323 -9.93 1.09 1.12
CA ALA A 323 -10.66 1.97 2.03
C ALA A 323 -12.19 1.91 1.90
N LEU A 324 -12.71 1.41 0.79
CA LEU A 324 -14.14 1.19 0.62
C LEU A 324 -14.53 -0.21 1.07
N THR A 325 -13.69 -1.22 0.86
CA THR A 325 -14.03 -2.61 1.24
C THR A 325 -13.95 -2.87 2.74
N TYR A 326 -13.26 -2.00 3.48
CA TYR A 326 -12.89 -2.13 4.88
C TYR A 326 -12.94 -0.78 5.56
#